data_AF-A0A2G2KK32-F1
#
_entry.id   AF-A0A2G2KK32-F1
#
_cell.length_a   1.000
_cell.length_b   1.000
_cell.length_c   1.000
_cell.angle_alpha   90.00
_cell.angle_beta   90.00
_cell.angle_gamma   90.00
#
_symmetry.space_group_name_H-M   'P 1'
#
loop_
_entity.id
_entity.type
_entity.pdbx_description
1 polymer ?
#
loop_
_entity_poly.entity_id
_entity_poly.type
_entity_poly.pdbx_seq_one_letter_code
_entity_poly.pdbx_strand_id
1 'polypeptide(L)'
;MLFNSCENGEDLFVENPNVEVLANSVDSNIEFAASNSNASTYRGPTITFGRYYGKCQGNACVEIFRLIENILLEDVLDKYPASGAFYEGDFVNFKGSDKIKTNDMLSNFPLELLGSKLITYGTPDAGDWGGVYLEYQDGFQHRSWLLDLRTNNVPKYLRPYVTLIDKKITEIADINNLN
;
A
#
# COMPACT_ATOMS: atom_id res chain seq x y z
N MET A 1 -32.65 10.61 -54.40
CA MET A 1 -32.24 9.74 -55.51
C MET A 1 -30.73 9.52 -55.37
N LEU A 2 -30.35 8.31 -54.94
CA LEU A 2 -29.49 7.36 -55.69
C LEU A 2 -28.01 7.79 -55.71
N PHE A 3 -27.14 7.29 -54.82
CA PHE A 3 -26.43 5.99 -54.79
C PHE A 3 -25.15 5.93 -55.65
N ASN A 4 -24.15 5.23 -55.08
CA ASN A 4 -22.93 4.61 -55.66
C ASN A 4 -21.66 5.48 -55.74
N SER A 5 -20.45 4.97 -55.46
CA SER A 5 -19.96 3.61 -55.18
C SER A 5 -18.61 3.67 -54.46
N CYS A 6 -18.35 2.76 -53.52
CA CYS A 6 -17.00 2.30 -53.19
C CYS A 6 -16.82 0.94 -53.87
N GLU A 7 -15.72 0.76 -54.60
CA GLU A 7 -15.42 -0.46 -55.34
C GLU A 7 -14.82 -1.57 -54.46
N ASN A 8 -15.10 -2.78 -54.93
CA ASN A 8 -14.90 -4.08 -54.32
C ASN A 8 -13.43 -4.53 -54.28
N GLY A 9 -13.09 -5.28 -53.24
CA GLY A 9 -12.07 -6.33 -53.28
C GLY A 9 -12.73 -7.63 -52.80
N GLU A 10 -12.93 -8.56 -53.73
CA GLU A 10 -13.63 -9.83 -53.53
C GLU A 10 -12.75 -10.91 -52.88
N ASP A 11 -13.39 -11.59 -51.92
CA ASP A 11 -13.46 -13.03 -51.63
C ASP A 11 -12.23 -13.93 -51.66
N LEU A 12 -12.10 -14.73 -50.58
CA LEU A 12 -12.48 -16.15 -50.62
C LEU A 12 -12.60 -16.72 -49.19
N PHE A 13 -13.84 -16.73 -48.68
CA PHE A 13 -14.28 -17.61 -47.60
C PHE A 13 -14.83 -18.90 -48.23
N VAL A 14 -14.46 -20.06 -47.68
CA VAL A 14 -15.13 -21.33 -47.95
C VAL A 14 -16.03 -21.64 -46.76
N GLU A 15 -17.35 -21.58 -47.00
CA GLU A 15 -18.38 -22.08 -46.11
C GLU A 15 -18.47 -23.61 -46.19
N ASN A 16 -18.85 -24.26 -45.09
CA ASN A 16 -19.89 -25.30 -45.13
C ASN A 16 -20.45 -25.61 -43.73
N PRO A 17 -21.62 -26.25 -43.61
CA PRO A 17 -22.80 -25.66 -43.01
C PRO A 17 -23.25 -26.50 -41.81
N ASN A 18 -24.46 -26.22 -41.30
CA ASN A 18 -25.16 -26.88 -40.19
C ASN A 18 -25.10 -26.08 -38.89
N VAL A 19 -25.75 -24.91 -38.91
CA VAL A 19 -26.33 -24.31 -37.72
C VAL A 19 -27.82 -24.60 -37.76
N GLU A 20 -28.26 -25.57 -36.97
CA GLU A 20 -29.66 -25.68 -36.53
C GLU A 20 -29.82 -25.01 -35.17
N VAL A 21 -31.02 -24.49 -34.95
CA VAL A 21 -31.38 -23.40 -34.05
C VAL A 21 -32.27 -23.94 -32.91
N LEU A 22 -32.11 -23.38 -31.71
CA LEU A 22 -32.99 -23.39 -30.50
C LEU A 22 -33.03 -24.65 -29.61
N ALA A 23 -32.70 -24.49 -28.33
CA ALA A 23 -33.68 -24.31 -27.24
C ALA A 23 -33.07 -24.57 -25.84
N ASN A 24 -33.60 -23.86 -24.84
CA ASN A 24 -33.42 -23.99 -23.39
C ASN A 24 -33.16 -25.41 -22.84
N SER A 25 -32.28 -25.55 -21.84
CA SER A 25 -32.60 -26.14 -20.51
C SER A 25 -31.37 -26.35 -19.61
N VAL A 26 -31.42 -25.71 -18.44
CA VAL A 26 -31.00 -26.14 -17.07
C VAL A 26 -30.00 -27.32 -16.90
N ASP A 27 -28.94 -27.01 -16.16
CA ASP A 27 -28.02 -27.82 -15.33
C ASP A 27 -27.62 -29.24 -15.75
N SER A 28 -26.30 -29.44 -15.93
CA SER A 28 -25.46 -30.18 -14.96
C SER A 28 -24.03 -30.38 -15.48
N ASN A 29 -23.05 -30.12 -14.61
CA ASN A 29 -21.66 -30.57 -14.69
C ASN A 29 -20.79 -29.94 -15.82
N ILE A 30 -20.35 -28.70 -15.60
CA ILE A 30 -19.05 -28.26 -16.15
C ILE A 30 -18.01 -28.42 -15.04
N GLU A 31 -17.34 -29.57 -15.08
CA GLU A 31 -16.10 -29.81 -14.36
C GLU A 31 -15.03 -28.92 -15.00
N PHE A 32 -14.91 -27.69 -14.50
CA PHE A 32 -13.88 -26.77 -14.96
C PHE A 32 -12.55 -27.26 -14.40
N ALA A 33 -11.75 -27.86 -15.28
CA ALA A 33 -10.42 -28.35 -15.01
C ALA A 33 -9.64 -27.36 -14.13
N ALA A 34 -9.14 -27.87 -13.01
CA ALA A 34 -8.31 -27.14 -12.06
C ALA A 34 -7.13 -26.51 -12.79
N SER A 35 -7.19 -25.19 -12.98
CA SER A 35 -6.01 -24.41 -13.28
C SER A 35 -5.12 -24.46 -12.05
N ASN A 36 -3.97 -25.11 -12.18
CA ASN A 36 -2.87 -25.04 -11.23
C ASN A 36 -2.30 -23.60 -11.24
N SER A 37 -3.07 -22.65 -10.72
CA SER A 37 -2.54 -21.38 -10.29
C SER A 37 -2.09 -21.55 -8.85
N ASN A 38 -0.79 -21.51 -8.61
CA ASN A 38 -0.29 -20.97 -7.34
C ASN A 38 -0.76 -19.51 -7.30
N ALA A 39 -2.02 -19.32 -6.91
CA ALA A 39 -2.62 -18.03 -6.72
C ALA A 39 -1.90 -17.42 -5.52
N SER A 40 -0.95 -16.51 -5.78
CA SER A 40 -0.45 -15.64 -4.73
C SER A 40 -1.65 -14.87 -4.20
N THR A 41 -2.10 -15.22 -2.99
CA THR A 41 -3.22 -14.53 -2.36
C THR A 41 -2.80 -13.08 -2.18
N TYR A 42 -3.34 -12.18 -3.00
CA TYR A 42 -3.09 -10.76 -2.85
C TYR A 42 -3.70 -10.31 -1.52
N ARG A 43 -2.84 -9.89 -0.60
CA ARG A 43 -3.20 -9.55 0.78
C ARG A 43 -3.61 -8.09 0.98
N GLY A 44 -3.98 -7.42 -0.11
CA GLY A 44 -4.18 -5.96 -0.07
C GLY A 44 -2.88 -5.17 0.03
N PRO A 45 -2.98 -3.85 0.18
CA PRO A 45 -1.84 -2.97 0.37
C PRO A 45 -1.19 -3.16 1.75
N THR A 46 0.13 -3.02 1.79
CA THR A 46 0.95 -2.96 3.00
C THR A 46 1.41 -1.52 3.21
N ILE A 47 1.35 -1.06 4.46
CA ILE A 47 1.97 0.21 4.87
C ILE A 47 3.06 -0.11 5.90
N THR A 48 4.29 0.30 5.64
CA THR A 48 5.33 0.38 6.66
C THR A 48 5.47 1.84 7.07
N PHE A 49 5.37 2.16 8.36
CA PHE A 49 5.37 3.53 8.84
C PHE A 49 6.08 3.63 10.18
N GLY A 50 6.59 4.80 10.52
CA GLY A 50 7.23 4.97 11.81
C GLY A 50 7.80 6.35 12.03
N ARG A 51 8.38 6.55 13.21
CA ARG A 51 9.09 7.78 13.56
C ARG A 51 10.53 7.46 13.89
N TYR A 52 11.41 8.42 13.63
CA TYR A 52 12.82 8.30 13.95
C TYR A 52 13.40 9.64 14.37
N TYR A 53 14.42 9.61 15.23
CA TYR A 53 15.14 10.78 15.72
C TYR A 53 16.65 10.51 15.62
N GLY A 54 17.42 11.46 15.10
CA GLY A 54 18.88 11.36 15.00
C GLY A 54 19.62 11.74 16.27
N LYS A 55 18.92 12.39 17.21
CA LYS A 55 19.41 12.70 18.56
C LYS A 55 18.42 12.21 19.60
N CYS A 56 18.62 11.00 20.08
CA CYS A 56 17.85 10.41 21.16
C CYS A 56 18.74 9.49 22.00
N GLN A 57 18.39 9.33 23.27
CA GLN A 57 19.02 8.40 24.20
C GLN A 57 17.99 7.34 24.61
N GLY A 58 18.29 6.06 24.35
CA GLY A 58 17.40 4.92 24.65
C GLY A 58 16.91 4.19 23.39
N ASN A 59 16.06 3.19 23.57
CA ASN A 59 15.59 2.31 22.48
C ASN A 59 14.50 2.99 21.61
N ALA A 60 13.79 3.99 22.13
CA ALA A 60 12.66 4.65 21.46
C ALA A 60 13.08 5.64 20.33
N CYS A 61 14.25 5.43 19.76
CA CYS A 61 14.87 6.30 18.77
C CYS A 61 14.29 6.12 17.37
N VAL A 62 13.92 4.89 17.07
CA VAL A 62 13.40 4.46 15.78
C VAL A 62 12.27 3.50 16.12
N GLU A 63 11.06 3.85 15.70
CA GLU A 63 9.85 3.09 16.01
C GLU A 63 9.14 2.86 14.69
N ILE A 64 9.33 1.68 14.10
CA ILE A 64 8.80 1.33 12.78
C ILE A 64 7.83 0.16 12.90
N PHE A 65 6.69 0.30 12.25
CA PHE A 65 5.61 -0.67 12.24
C PHE A 65 5.24 -1.04 10.81
N ARG A 66 4.67 -2.23 10.64
CA ARG A 66 4.13 -2.71 9.38
C ARG A 66 2.70 -3.18 9.54
N LEU A 67 1.82 -2.68 8.68
CA LEU A 67 0.40 -3.03 8.62
C LEU A 67 0.14 -3.90 7.40
N ILE A 68 -0.28 -5.15 7.60
CA ILE A 68 -0.64 -6.12 6.56
C ILE A 68 -2.00 -6.72 6.91
N GLU A 69 -3.04 -6.56 6.07
CA GLU A 69 -4.37 -7.15 6.33
C GLU A 69 -4.94 -6.83 7.74
N ASN A 70 -4.68 -5.61 8.24
CA ASN A 70 -4.99 -5.15 9.61
C ASN A 70 -4.15 -5.75 10.74
N ILE A 71 -3.18 -6.61 10.43
CA ILE A 71 -2.17 -7.09 11.38
C ILE A 71 -1.09 -6.02 11.49
N LEU A 72 -0.93 -5.48 12.70
CA LEU A 72 0.09 -4.49 13.02
C LEU A 72 1.28 -5.18 13.70
N LEU A 73 2.44 -5.07 13.06
CA LEU A 73 3.70 -5.66 13.50
C LEU A 73 4.69 -4.54 13.83
N GLU A 74 5.58 -4.79 14.79
CA GLU A 74 6.65 -3.88 15.22
C GLU A 74 7.98 -4.42 14.71
N ASP A 75 8.84 -3.54 14.20
CA ASP A 75 10.23 -3.85 13.90
C ASP A 75 11.04 -3.97 15.19
N VAL A 76 11.91 -4.97 15.30
CA VAL A 76 12.81 -5.15 16.46
C VAL A 76 14.25 -4.77 16.19
N LEU A 77 14.56 -4.32 14.97
CA LEU A 77 15.92 -3.96 14.57
C LEU A 77 16.25 -2.48 14.77
N ASP A 78 15.25 -1.62 14.95
CA ASP A 78 15.36 -0.18 15.19
C ASP A 78 16.31 0.53 14.22
N LYS A 79 16.31 0.10 12.94
CA LYS A 79 17.24 0.61 11.94
C LYS A 79 16.85 2.01 11.51
N TYR A 80 17.78 2.94 11.55
CA TYR A 80 17.53 4.28 11.02
C TYR A 80 17.18 4.21 9.52
N PRO A 81 16.05 4.81 9.07
CA PRO A 81 15.62 4.70 7.68
C PRO A 81 16.57 5.41 6.70
N ALA A 82 16.90 4.72 5.59
CA ALA A 82 17.70 5.29 4.52
C ALA A 82 16.83 5.95 3.44
N SER A 83 17.25 7.11 2.94
CA SER A 83 16.60 7.75 1.80
C SER A 83 16.87 6.97 0.51
N GLY A 84 15.82 6.73 -0.28
CA GLY A 84 15.93 6.04 -1.57
C GLY A 84 16.01 4.52 -1.50
N ALA A 85 15.86 3.93 -0.31
CA ALA A 85 15.77 2.48 -0.11
C ALA A 85 14.46 2.10 0.60
N PHE A 86 14.07 0.83 0.45
CA PHE A 86 12.98 0.23 1.21
C PHE A 86 13.46 -0.20 2.59
N TYR A 87 12.54 -0.25 3.54
CA TYR A 87 12.89 -0.57 4.92
C TYR A 87 13.08 -2.06 5.14
N GLU A 88 14.28 -2.43 5.61
CA GLU A 88 14.65 -3.81 5.92
C GLU A 88 14.60 -4.08 7.44
N GLY A 89 13.39 -4.26 7.95
CA GLY A 89 13.12 -4.62 9.35
C GLY A 89 12.85 -6.11 9.59
N ASP A 90 12.84 -6.50 10.86
CA ASP A 90 12.34 -7.79 11.34
C ASP A 90 11.06 -7.56 12.14
N PHE A 91 9.92 -7.95 11.55
CA PHE A 91 8.60 -7.55 12.01
C PHE A 91 7.93 -8.66 12.81
N VAL A 92 7.64 -8.39 14.08
CA VAL A 92 7.03 -9.34 15.01
C VAL A 92 5.74 -8.80 15.60
N ASN A 93 4.93 -9.71 16.15
CA ASN A 93 3.77 -9.29 16.93
C ASN A 93 4.23 -8.68 18.26
N PHE A 94 3.57 -7.61 18.67
CA PHE A 94 3.79 -7.00 19.98
C PHE A 94 2.51 -7.00 20.81
N LYS A 95 2.68 -6.82 22.13
CA LYS A 95 1.61 -6.87 23.12
C LYS A 95 0.63 -5.70 22.91
N GLY A 96 -0.65 -5.99 22.73
CA GLY A 96 -1.68 -4.93 22.59
C GLY A 96 -1.85 -4.39 21.18
N SER A 97 -1.15 -4.94 20.18
CA SER A 97 -1.37 -4.66 18.76
C SER A 97 -2.83 -4.83 18.32
N ASP A 98 -3.56 -5.78 18.91
CA ASP A 98 -4.98 -6.05 18.70
C ASP A 98 -5.93 -4.94 19.19
N LYS A 99 -5.44 -4.07 20.09
CA LYS A 99 -6.21 -2.94 20.64
C LYS A 99 -6.09 -1.68 19.78
N ILE A 100 -5.11 -1.64 18.86
CA ILE A 100 -4.86 -0.49 18.01
C ILE A 100 -5.78 -0.52 16.79
N LYS A 101 -6.59 0.52 16.63
CA LYS A 101 -7.39 0.69 15.40
C LYS A 101 -6.50 1.21 14.29
N THR A 102 -6.47 0.53 13.14
CA THR A 102 -5.59 0.87 12.01
C THR A 102 -6.32 1.16 10.70
N ASN A 103 -7.66 1.06 10.68
CA ASN A 103 -8.47 1.31 9.49
C ASN A 103 -8.26 2.72 8.90
N ASP A 104 -8.00 3.69 9.76
CA ASP A 104 -7.74 5.09 9.41
C ASP A 104 -6.39 5.29 8.70
N MET A 105 -5.41 4.41 8.89
CA MET A 105 -4.11 4.47 8.22
C MET A 105 -4.25 4.25 6.72
N LEU A 106 -4.97 3.19 6.33
CA LEU A 106 -5.23 2.89 4.92
C LEU A 106 -6.24 3.86 4.30
N SER A 107 -7.35 4.17 4.99
CA SER A 107 -8.42 5.00 4.42
C SER A 107 -8.01 6.45 4.20
N ASN A 108 -7.04 6.95 4.96
CA ASN A 108 -6.53 8.32 4.85
C ASN A 108 -5.17 8.41 4.15
N PHE A 109 -4.70 7.32 3.54
CA PHE A 109 -3.42 7.32 2.84
C PHE A 109 -3.41 8.40 1.74
N PRO A 110 -2.39 9.28 1.70
CA PRO A 110 -2.34 10.40 0.75
C PRO A 110 -1.93 9.90 -0.63
N LEU A 111 -2.92 9.54 -1.45
CA LEU A 111 -2.72 8.98 -2.80
C LEU A 111 -1.88 9.88 -3.72
N GLU A 112 -1.83 11.19 -3.46
CA GLU A 112 -0.98 12.13 -4.18
C GLU A 112 0.53 11.79 -4.06
N LEU A 113 0.94 11.09 -3.00
CA LEU A 113 2.31 10.59 -2.87
C LEU A 113 2.67 9.60 -3.98
N LEU A 114 1.73 8.78 -4.42
CA LEU A 114 1.95 7.76 -5.44
C LEU A 114 2.34 8.35 -6.79
N GLY A 115 1.89 9.58 -7.09
CA GLY A 115 2.27 10.32 -8.30
C GLY A 115 3.50 11.23 -8.14
N SER A 116 3.98 11.45 -6.92
CA SER A 116 5.06 12.41 -6.68
C SER A 116 6.43 11.88 -7.10
N LYS A 117 7.32 12.75 -7.58
CA LYS A 117 8.73 12.40 -7.83
C LYS A 117 9.61 12.57 -6.59
N LEU A 118 9.11 13.27 -5.57
CA LEU A 118 9.84 13.50 -4.34
C LEU A 118 9.76 12.27 -3.44
N ILE A 119 10.89 11.92 -2.84
CA ILE A 119 11.04 10.87 -1.81
C ILE A 119 11.28 11.47 -0.43
N THR A 120 11.35 12.81 -0.33
CA THR A 120 11.57 13.53 0.92
C THR A 120 10.75 14.81 0.95
N TYR A 121 10.09 15.10 2.07
CA TYR A 121 9.27 16.29 2.26
C TYR A 121 9.67 17.02 3.55
N GLY A 122 10.00 18.30 3.43
CA GLY A 122 10.56 19.09 4.53
C GLY A 122 12.03 18.76 4.76
N THR A 123 12.47 18.84 6.01
CA THR A 123 13.85 18.55 6.44
C THR A 123 13.80 17.57 7.62
N PRO A 124 13.43 16.29 7.37
CA PRO A 124 13.34 15.30 8.43
C PRO A 124 14.64 15.24 9.21
N ASP A 125 14.54 15.25 10.54
CA ASP A 125 15.67 15.15 11.46
C ASP A 125 16.74 16.26 11.35
N ALA A 126 16.38 17.41 10.76
CA ALA A 126 17.24 18.61 10.81
C ALA A 126 17.25 19.31 12.18
N GLY A 127 16.35 18.91 13.08
CA GLY A 127 16.31 19.33 14.48
C GLY A 127 15.75 18.22 15.36
N ASP A 128 15.56 18.51 16.65
CA ASP A 128 15.21 17.50 17.66
C ASP A 128 13.80 16.89 17.50
N TRP A 129 13.07 17.27 16.45
CA TRP A 129 11.74 16.73 16.13
C TRP A 129 11.79 15.47 15.26
N GLY A 130 12.93 15.10 14.67
CA GLY A 130 13.05 13.85 13.91
C GLY A 130 12.26 13.82 12.60
N GLY A 131 11.89 12.63 12.16
CA GLY A 131 11.19 12.38 10.91
C GLY A 131 10.22 11.20 10.99
N VAL A 132 9.41 11.08 9.94
CA VAL A 132 8.48 9.98 9.71
C VAL A 132 8.95 9.18 8.51
N TYR A 133 9.07 7.88 8.68
CA TYR A 133 9.18 6.94 7.59
C TYR A 133 7.79 6.55 7.12
N LEU A 134 7.58 6.53 5.81
CA LEU A 134 6.37 6.02 5.20
C LEU A 134 6.72 5.22 3.96
N GLU A 135 6.25 3.99 3.88
CA GLU A 135 6.36 3.12 2.72
C GLU A 135 5.00 2.50 2.44
N TYR A 136 4.67 2.45 1.17
CA TYR A 136 3.45 1.83 0.66
C TYR A 136 3.81 0.80 -0.39
N GLN A 137 3.21 -0.37 -0.27
CA GLN A 137 3.34 -1.45 -1.23
C GLN A 137 1.98 -2.03 -1.57
N ASP A 138 1.68 -2.15 -2.85
CA ASP A 138 0.58 -2.96 -3.35
C ASP A 138 1.06 -3.88 -4.49
N GLY A 139 0.13 -4.48 -5.23
CA GLY A 139 0.47 -5.37 -6.35
C GLY A 139 1.11 -4.68 -7.55
N PHE A 140 1.18 -3.35 -7.56
CA PHE A 140 1.63 -2.53 -8.69
C PHE A 140 2.74 -1.56 -8.34
N GLN A 141 2.75 -1.05 -7.11
CA GLN A 141 3.62 0.04 -6.67
C GLN A 141 4.29 -0.32 -5.34
N HIS A 142 5.58 0.01 -5.24
CA HIS A 142 6.33 -0.05 -3.99
C HIS A 142 7.15 1.23 -3.88
N ARG A 143 6.81 2.08 -2.91
CA ARG A 143 7.37 3.43 -2.78
C ARG A 143 7.58 3.79 -1.31
N SER A 144 8.63 4.56 -1.04
CA SER A 144 8.93 5.08 0.29
C SER A 144 9.20 6.59 0.28
N TRP A 145 8.96 7.22 1.42
CA TRP A 145 9.13 8.65 1.66
C TRP A 145 9.66 8.89 3.07
N LEU A 146 10.51 9.92 3.19
CA LEU A 146 10.89 10.54 4.46
C LEU A 146 10.12 11.85 4.61
N LEU A 147 9.32 11.95 5.67
CA LEU A 147 8.48 13.12 5.93
C LEU A 147 8.97 13.82 7.18
N ASP A 148 8.98 15.15 7.16
CA ASP A 148 9.34 15.93 8.34
C ASP A 148 8.20 15.85 9.38
N LEU A 149 8.53 15.48 10.62
CA LEU A 149 7.55 15.40 11.70
C LEU A 149 6.98 16.78 12.04
N ARG A 150 7.76 17.85 11.82
CA ARG A 150 7.29 19.23 11.97
C ARG A 150 6.38 19.57 10.80
N THR A 151 5.07 19.38 11.00
CA THR A 151 4.06 19.48 9.94
C THR A 151 4.03 20.80 9.15
N ASN A 152 4.52 21.91 9.72
CA ASN A 152 4.64 23.16 8.98
C ASN A 152 5.67 23.10 7.83
N ASN A 153 6.63 22.17 7.88
CA ASN A 153 7.64 21.94 6.86
C ASN A 153 7.15 21.02 5.72
N VAL A 154 6.01 20.33 5.90
CA VAL A 154 5.42 19.49 4.85
C VAL A 154 4.25 20.20 4.16
N PRO A 155 3.96 19.88 2.88
CA PRO A 155 2.80 20.39 2.16
C PRO A 155 1.50 20.18 2.92
N LYS A 156 0.57 21.15 2.80
CA LYS A 156 -0.69 21.17 3.57
C LYS A 156 -1.50 19.87 3.47
N TYR A 157 -1.49 19.21 2.30
CA TYR A 157 -2.22 17.97 2.07
C TYR A 157 -1.64 16.77 2.85
N LEU A 158 -0.33 16.76 3.16
CA LEU A 158 0.31 15.68 3.93
C LEU A 158 0.19 15.84 5.43
N ARG A 159 0.00 17.07 5.93
CA ARG A 159 -0.01 17.37 7.37
C ARG A 159 -0.95 16.49 8.18
N PRO A 160 -2.21 16.25 7.76
CA PRO A 160 -3.12 15.39 8.53
C PRO A 160 -2.59 13.97 8.66
N TYR A 161 -1.96 13.44 7.61
CA TYR A 161 -1.45 12.08 7.60
C TYR A 161 -0.17 11.93 8.44
N VAL A 162 0.72 12.93 8.40
CA VAL A 162 1.89 12.96 9.30
C VAL A 162 1.44 13.01 10.76
N THR A 163 0.45 13.86 11.10
CA THR A 163 -0.13 13.90 12.45
C THR A 163 -0.82 12.59 12.84
N LEU A 164 -1.48 11.92 11.89
CA LEU A 164 -2.10 10.61 12.13
C LEU A 164 -1.04 9.56 12.52
N ILE A 165 0.07 9.48 11.77
CA ILE A 165 1.17 8.56 12.06
C ILE A 165 1.75 8.82 13.45
N ASP A 166 2.10 10.07 13.75
CA ASP A 166 2.70 10.42 15.05
C ASP A 166 1.78 10.09 16.24
N LYS A 167 0.48 10.39 16.08
CA LYS A 167 -0.53 10.03 17.07
C LYS A 167 -0.65 8.51 17.22
N LYS A 168 -0.60 7.75 16.11
CA LYS A 168 -0.69 6.29 16.12
C LYS A 168 0.49 5.67 16.86
N ILE A 169 1.70 6.16 16.63
CA ILE A 169 2.89 5.67 17.32
C ILE A 169 2.84 6.02 18.82
N THR A 170 2.33 7.20 19.17
CA THR A 170 2.10 7.57 20.58
C THR A 170 1.07 6.64 21.25
N GLU A 171 -0.04 6.33 20.57
CA GLU A 171 -1.05 5.37 21.04
C GLU A 171 -0.46 3.98 21.27
N ILE A 172 0.39 3.50 20.35
CA ILE A 172 1.10 2.21 20.49
C ILE A 172 2.01 2.22 21.73
N ALA A 173 2.83 3.27 21.88
CA ALA A 173 3.72 3.41 23.02
C ALA A 173 2.97 3.43 24.35
N ASP A 174 1.83 4.13 24.43
CA ASP A 174 1.00 4.14 25.63
C ASP A 174 0.48 2.74 25.97
N ILE A 175 -0.04 1.99 25.00
CA ILE A 175 -0.54 0.62 25.24
C ILE A 175 0.57 -0.34 25.67
N ASN A 176 1.76 -0.22 25.06
CA ASN A 176 2.92 -1.03 25.38
C ASN A 176 3.44 -0.75 26.80
N ASN A 177 3.40 0.51 27.25
CA ASN A 177 3.87 0.93 28.58
C ASN A 177 2.85 0.74 29.71
N LEU A 178 1.57 0.52 29.40
CA LEU A 178 0.50 0.36 30.40
C LEU A 178 0.43 -1.05 31.03
N ASN A 179 1.30 -1.99 30.65
CA ASN A 179 1.25 -3.38 31.11
C ASN A 179 2.63 -4.01 31.31
#